data_AF-A0AAU8Q5G5-F1
#
_entry.id   AF-A0AAU8Q5G5-F1
#
_cell.length_a   1.000
_cell.length_b   1.000
_cell.length_c   1.000
_cell.angle_alpha   90.00
_cell.angle_beta   90.00
_cell.angle_gamma   90.00
#
_symmetry.space_group_name_H-M   'P 1'
#
loop_
_entity.id
_entity.type
_entity.pdbx_description
1 polymer ?
#
loop_
_entity_poly.entity_id
_entity_poly.type
_entity_poly.pdbx_seq_one_letter_code
_entity_poly.pdbx_strand_id
1 'polypeptide(L)'
;MRNRNPHTRRLFITAAITGMAVFGSPSAGASEAVSQPAPVSAWVNQVSEQLRGIGVATPPVNPAMIASADAAVARIQADADAFNANVHAAGAQAQAALHQIVRPQQPQAVHPAPAPLENTQPTQKDAQGRTIPEVVKREKAFEPIIDGPNYHWRTDLLSQFMAQHPGKVLNRVAGSWFNSPDVPAESLAAEKRGISLYGPGTPVYVGKNSLCTVAATGHDSAGRAVAITAGHCGAVGQSVESADSWRIGPSGTVALRGDRLDYSVIELGSNAEVTNAYNGIRVNSVGGHNPNTGETACKQGIATGHSCGHIWNKDALTSMSQICARQGDSGAPVIVGDRVVGIVKRGAINNQALACHTPWQGPLFMPTISTNMDAVLADINAKKGVGAGFTLAK
;
A
#
# COMPACT_ATOMS: atom_id res chain seq x y z
N MET A 1 59.55 -1.47 24.42
CA MET A 1 59.15 -2.28 23.26
C MET A 1 57.63 -2.45 23.26
N ARG A 2 57.00 -2.16 22.11
CA ARG A 2 55.66 -2.58 21.62
C ARG A 2 54.37 -2.18 22.37
N ASN A 3 53.91 -0.97 22.02
CA ASN A 3 52.64 -0.63 21.34
C ASN A 3 51.51 -1.68 21.20
N ARG A 4 50.26 -1.30 21.56
CA ARG A 4 49.04 -1.46 20.71
C ARG A 4 47.80 -0.71 21.24
N ASN A 5 47.40 0.30 20.46
CA ASN A 5 46.08 0.86 20.11
C ASN A 5 44.84 0.74 21.03
N PRO A 6 44.12 1.87 21.19
CA PRO A 6 42.71 1.89 21.57
C PRO A 6 41.76 2.44 20.47
N HIS A 7 40.48 2.10 20.60
CA HIS A 7 39.27 2.76 20.08
C HIS A 7 38.96 2.77 18.56
N THR A 8 37.89 2.05 18.19
CA THR A 8 37.07 2.30 16.99
C THR A 8 35.77 2.99 17.41
N ARG A 9 35.63 4.28 17.07
CA ARG A 9 34.33 4.99 17.06
C ARG A 9 33.76 4.92 15.65
N ARG A 10 32.51 4.47 15.53
CA ARG A 10 31.71 4.55 14.31
C ARG A 10 31.25 6.00 14.12
N LEU A 11 31.42 6.55 12.91
CA LEU A 11 30.82 7.82 12.50
C LEU A 11 29.85 7.54 11.34
N PHE A 12 28.62 8.01 11.51
CA PHE A 12 27.58 8.09 10.48
C PHE A 12 27.94 9.17 9.46
N ILE A 13 27.70 8.92 8.17
CA ILE A 13 27.67 9.98 7.14
C ILE A 13 26.41 9.80 6.30
N THR A 14 25.47 10.71 6.52
CA THR A 14 24.36 11.06 5.65
C THR A 14 24.89 11.96 4.52
N ALA A 15 24.43 11.80 3.28
CA ALA A 15 24.65 12.82 2.25
C ALA A 15 23.41 12.94 1.35
N ALA A 16 22.87 14.16 1.33
CA ALA A 16 21.83 14.65 0.43
C ALA A 16 22.46 15.15 -0.88
N ILE A 17 21.78 15.00 -2.01
CA ILE A 17 22.03 15.82 -3.20
C ILE A 17 20.70 16.23 -3.83
N THR A 18 20.51 17.54 -3.91
CA THR A 18 19.38 18.26 -4.49
C THR A 18 19.79 18.81 -5.86
N GLY A 19 18.92 18.64 -6.87
CA GLY A 19 18.57 19.65 -7.89
C GLY A 19 19.55 20.01 -9.01
N MET A 20 19.12 19.81 -10.26
CA MET A 20 19.10 20.88 -11.28
C MET A 20 18.06 20.58 -12.36
N ALA A 21 17.34 21.63 -12.75
CA ALA A 21 16.17 21.65 -13.61
C ALA A 21 16.51 21.86 -15.09
N VAL A 22 15.64 21.41 -16.00
CA VAL A 22 15.40 22.08 -17.29
C VAL A 22 13.89 22.05 -17.57
N PHE A 23 13.28 23.23 -17.68
CA PHE A 23 11.94 23.45 -18.22
C PHE A 23 11.99 23.45 -19.75
N GLY A 24 10.99 22.80 -20.37
CA GLY A 24 10.66 22.97 -21.78
C GLY A 24 9.48 22.07 -22.16
N SER A 25 8.38 22.65 -22.61
CA SER A 25 7.24 21.96 -23.23
C SER A 25 6.85 22.75 -24.49
N PRO A 26 6.01 22.21 -25.39
CA PRO A 26 6.09 20.90 -26.04
C PRO A 26 6.13 21.08 -27.58
N SER A 27 6.74 20.14 -28.31
CA SER A 27 6.41 19.98 -29.74
C SER A 27 6.66 18.54 -30.18
N ALA A 28 5.85 18.15 -31.16
CA ALA A 28 5.67 16.80 -31.69
C ALA A 28 6.95 16.06 -32.07
N GLY A 29 6.89 14.73 -31.92
CA GLY A 29 7.54 13.81 -32.83
C GLY A 29 9.05 13.65 -32.68
N ALA A 30 9.50 13.18 -31.53
CA ALA A 30 10.76 12.44 -31.45
C ALA A 30 10.60 11.36 -30.38
N SER A 31 10.68 10.10 -30.79
CA SER A 31 11.01 9.00 -29.90
C SER A 31 12.35 9.32 -29.25
N GLU A 32 12.33 9.94 -28.07
CA GLU A 32 13.51 10.07 -27.24
C GLU A 32 13.93 8.65 -26.87
N ALA A 33 14.99 8.18 -27.51
CA ALA A 33 15.66 6.95 -27.15
C ALA A 33 16.02 7.04 -25.67
N VAL A 34 15.38 6.21 -24.85
CA VAL A 34 15.83 5.94 -23.48
C VAL A 34 17.30 5.59 -23.58
N SER A 35 18.17 6.43 -23.00
CA SER A 35 19.62 6.21 -23.07
C SER A 35 19.92 4.82 -22.50
N GLN A 36 20.52 3.97 -23.33
CA GLN A 36 20.84 2.60 -22.95
C GLN A 36 21.74 2.60 -21.69
N PRO A 37 21.51 1.69 -20.74
CA PRO A 37 22.37 1.58 -19.57
C PRO A 37 23.80 1.26 -20.03
N ALA A 38 24.77 2.05 -19.57
CA ALA A 38 26.17 1.80 -19.86
C ALA A 38 26.60 0.42 -19.31
N PRO A 39 27.50 -0.31 -19.99
CA PRO A 39 27.99 -1.59 -19.51
C PRO A 39 28.69 -1.45 -18.16
N VAL A 40 28.66 -2.52 -17.35
CA VAL A 40 29.26 -2.58 -16.02
C VAL A 40 30.77 -2.30 -16.09
N SER A 41 31.43 -2.71 -17.17
CA SER A 41 32.83 -2.35 -17.45
C SER A 41 33.09 -0.85 -17.51
N ALA A 42 32.20 -0.05 -18.09
CA ALA A 42 32.36 1.41 -18.16
C ALA A 42 32.30 2.05 -16.76
N TRP A 43 31.39 1.58 -15.91
CA TRP A 43 31.25 2.05 -14.54
C TRP A 43 32.43 1.64 -13.65
N VAL A 44 32.90 0.40 -13.76
CA VAL A 44 34.07 -0.09 -13.01
C VAL A 44 35.33 0.70 -13.36
N ASN A 45 35.52 1.02 -14.64
CA ASN A 45 36.66 1.82 -15.10
C ASN A 45 36.59 3.27 -14.57
N GLN A 46 35.41 3.89 -14.63
CA GLN A 46 35.19 5.25 -14.12
C GLN A 46 35.47 5.37 -12.61
N VAL A 47 34.98 4.41 -11.82
CA VAL A 47 35.22 4.38 -10.37
C VAL A 47 36.69 4.10 -10.06
N SER A 48 37.34 3.21 -10.80
CA SER A 48 38.78 2.91 -10.63
C SER A 48 39.67 4.11 -10.94
N GLU A 49 39.31 4.93 -11.93
CA GLU A 49 40.03 6.17 -12.26
C GLU A 49 39.82 7.25 -11.20
N GLN A 50 38.58 7.43 -10.72
CA GLN A 50 38.29 8.39 -9.65
C GLN A 50 39.03 8.04 -8.34
N LEU A 51 39.10 6.76 -8.00
CA LEU A 51 39.82 6.30 -6.80
C LEU A 51 41.34 6.45 -6.95
N ARG A 52 41.89 6.26 -8.16
CA ARG A 52 43.30 6.58 -8.45
C ARG A 52 43.60 8.07 -8.33
N GLY A 53 42.67 8.93 -8.74
CA GLY A 53 42.80 10.38 -8.63
C GLY A 53 42.91 10.89 -7.18
N ILE A 54 42.45 10.12 -6.20
CA ILE A 54 42.56 10.44 -4.77
C ILE A 54 43.58 9.55 -4.02
N GLY A 55 44.46 8.85 -4.75
CA GLY A 55 45.57 8.07 -4.18
C GLY A 55 45.19 6.72 -3.57
N VAL A 56 43.99 6.21 -3.83
CA VAL A 56 43.50 4.92 -3.30
C VAL A 56 43.76 3.81 -4.33
N ALA A 57 44.65 2.89 -4.00
CA ALA A 57 44.89 1.69 -4.81
C ALA A 57 43.73 0.69 -4.64
N THR A 58 43.09 0.32 -5.75
CA THR A 58 42.04 -0.71 -5.76
C THR A 58 42.61 -2.05 -6.26
N PRO A 59 42.26 -3.18 -5.64
CA PRO A 59 42.64 -4.49 -6.16
C PRO A 59 41.95 -4.75 -7.51
N PRO A 60 42.59 -5.48 -8.44
CA PRO A 60 42.00 -5.76 -9.75
C PRO A 60 40.76 -6.66 -9.60
N VAL A 61 39.68 -6.25 -10.24
CA VAL A 61 38.44 -7.05 -10.35
C VAL A 61 38.63 -8.08 -11.46
N ASN A 62 38.13 -9.31 -11.25
CA ASN A 62 38.27 -10.40 -12.23
C ASN A 62 37.59 -10.05 -13.58
N PRO A 63 38.33 -9.98 -14.70
CA PRO A 63 37.77 -9.64 -16.01
C PRO A 63 36.65 -10.58 -16.48
N ALA A 64 36.70 -11.86 -16.10
CA ALA A 64 35.67 -12.83 -16.47
C ALA A 64 34.33 -12.54 -15.77
N MET A 65 34.36 -12.00 -14.55
CA MET A 65 33.15 -11.60 -13.82
C MET A 65 32.52 -10.35 -14.45
N ILE A 66 33.33 -9.37 -14.86
CA ILE A 66 32.86 -8.17 -15.55
C ILE A 66 32.23 -8.55 -16.90
N ALA A 67 32.89 -9.41 -17.68
CA ALA A 67 32.35 -9.90 -18.95
C ALA A 67 31.03 -10.67 -18.76
N SER A 68 30.90 -11.46 -17.69
CA SER A 68 29.64 -12.16 -17.36
C SER A 68 28.51 -11.20 -16.98
N ALA A 69 28.83 -10.11 -16.28
CA ALA A 69 27.87 -9.08 -15.90
C ALA A 69 27.44 -8.23 -17.11
N ASP A 70 28.39 -7.84 -17.97
CA ASP A 70 28.11 -7.15 -19.22
C ASP A 70 27.22 -8.00 -20.15
N ALA A 71 27.50 -9.30 -20.25
CA ALA A 71 26.67 -10.22 -21.02
C ALA A 71 25.26 -10.38 -20.44
N ALA A 72 25.10 -10.32 -19.11
CA ALA A 72 23.79 -10.34 -18.46
C ALA A 72 23.00 -9.04 -18.72
N VAL A 73 23.64 -7.88 -18.64
CA VAL A 73 23.04 -6.58 -18.98
C VAL A 73 22.63 -6.54 -20.45
N ALA A 74 23.47 -7.04 -21.37
CA ALA A 74 23.14 -7.11 -22.79
C ALA A 74 21.94 -8.02 -23.09
N ARG A 75 21.80 -9.14 -22.37
CA ARG A 75 20.62 -10.02 -22.50
C ARG A 75 19.34 -9.36 -22.01
N ILE A 76 19.40 -8.72 -20.84
CA ILE A 76 18.26 -7.97 -20.29
C ILE A 76 17.84 -6.85 -21.24
N GLN A 77 18.82 -6.18 -21.87
CA GLN A 77 18.54 -5.14 -22.85
C GLN A 77 17.89 -5.70 -24.12
N ALA A 78 18.39 -6.81 -24.65
CA ALA A 78 17.78 -7.47 -25.81
C ALA A 78 16.35 -7.95 -25.51
N ASP A 79 16.09 -8.47 -24.31
CA ASP A 79 14.74 -8.89 -23.88
C ASP A 79 13.80 -7.68 -23.73
N ALA A 80 14.31 -6.55 -23.22
CA ALA A 80 13.58 -5.30 -23.13
C ALA A 80 13.24 -4.71 -24.51
N ASP A 81 14.20 -4.74 -25.44
CA ASP A 81 13.99 -4.27 -26.82
C ASP A 81 12.97 -5.16 -27.55
N ALA A 82 13.04 -6.48 -27.36
CA ALA A 82 12.06 -7.43 -27.90
C ALA A 82 10.66 -7.23 -27.31
N PHE A 83 10.57 -6.99 -25.99
CA PHE A 83 9.31 -6.65 -25.32
C PHE A 83 8.72 -5.34 -25.84
N ASN A 84 9.53 -4.29 -25.97
CA ASN A 84 9.09 -3.00 -26.51
C ASN A 84 8.57 -3.14 -27.94
N ALA A 85 9.25 -3.92 -28.79
CA ALA A 85 8.79 -4.21 -30.15
C ALA A 85 7.43 -4.92 -30.16
N ASN A 86 7.21 -5.90 -29.27
CA ASN A 86 5.95 -6.61 -29.13
C ASN A 86 4.81 -5.69 -28.65
N VAL A 87 5.09 -4.80 -27.69
CA VAL A 87 4.10 -3.83 -27.18
C VAL A 87 3.73 -2.81 -28.27
N HIS A 88 4.70 -2.31 -29.04
CA HIS A 88 4.43 -1.42 -30.16
C HIS A 88 3.59 -2.10 -31.26
N ALA A 89 3.89 -3.36 -31.58
CA ALA A 89 3.11 -4.13 -32.54
C ALA A 89 1.67 -4.36 -32.05
N ALA A 90 1.48 -4.70 -30.78
CA ALA A 90 0.16 -4.87 -30.17
C ALA A 90 -0.64 -3.56 -30.12
N GLY A 91 0.01 -2.43 -29.80
CA GLY A 91 -0.60 -1.11 -29.84
C GLY A 91 -1.07 -0.71 -31.24
N ALA A 92 -0.25 -0.96 -32.27
CA ALA A 92 -0.62 -0.70 -33.66
C ALA A 92 -1.83 -1.55 -34.11
N GLN A 93 -1.90 -2.82 -33.69
CA GLN A 93 -3.03 -3.71 -33.97
C GLN A 93 -4.31 -3.25 -33.27
N ALA A 94 -4.23 -2.85 -32.00
CA ALA A 94 -5.37 -2.34 -31.24
C ALA A 94 -5.92 -1.02 -31.84
N GLN A 95 -5.03 -0.14 -32.29
CA GLN A 95 -5.40 1.15 -32.87
C GLN A 95 -6.01 1.00 -34.28
N ALA A 96 -5.56 0.00 -35.05
CA ALA A 96 -6.20 -0.38 -36.31
C ALA A 96 -7.61 -0.97 -36.09
N ALA A 97 -7.79 -1.81 -35.06
CA ALA A 97 -9.09 -2.36 -34.70
C ALA A 97 -10.08 -1.28 -34.24
N LEU A 98 -9.62 -0.29 -33.45
CA LEU A 98 -10.43 0.84 -33.00
C LEU A 98 -10.89 1.75 -34.16
N HIS A 99 -10.07 1.96 -35.19
CA HIS A 99 -10.47 2.72 -36.38
C HIS A 99 -11.51 2.01 -37.25
N GLN A 100 -11.62 0.67 -37.18
CA GLN A 100 -12.67 -0.07 -37.88
C GLN A 100 -14.01 -0.03 -37.13
N ILE A 101 -13.98 0.10 -35.81
CA ILE A 101 -15.18 0.15 -34.95
C ILE A 101 -15.77 1.57 -34.92
N VAL A 102 -14.93 2.62 -34.98
CA VAL A 102 -15.37 4.02 -34.97
C VAL A 102 -15.48 4.56 -36.40
N ARG A 103 -16.62 4.32 -37.06
CA ARG A 103 -17.04 5.10 -38.23
C ARG A 103 -17.65 6.42 -37.71
N PRO A 104 -17.15 7.62 -38.10
CA PRO A 104 -17.68 8.86 -37.57
C PRO A 104 -19.11 9.10 -38.08
N GLN A 105 -20.09 9.01 -37.18
CA GLN A 105 -21.40 9.64 -37.38
C GLN A 105 -21.25 11.13 -37.13
N GLN A 106 -21.61 11.92 -38.13
CA GLN A 106 -21.55 13.38 -38.13
C GLN A 106 -22.66 13.96 -37.23
N PRO A 107 -22.35 14.71 -36.16
CA PRO A 107 -23.40 15.30 -35.31
C PRO A 107 -23.89 16.64 -35.86
N GLN A 108 -25.21 16.78 -35.90
CA GLN A 108 -25.94 18.01 -36.21
C GLN A 108 -25.80 19.05 -35.09
N ALA A 109 -25.90 20.32 -35.48
CA ALA A 109 -25.71 21.50 -34.65
C ALA A 109 -26.73 21.63 -33.50
N VAL A 110 -26.25 22.02 -32.32
CA VAL A 110 -27.08 22.46 -31.18
C VAL A 110 -26.54 23.79 -30.63
N HIS A 111 -27.49 24.63 -30.24
CA HIS A 111 -27.46 26.08 -29.95
C HIS A 111 -26.47 26.61 -28.89
N PRO A 112 -26.23 27.94 -28.83
CA PRO A 112 -25.22 28.56 -27.97
C PRO A 112 -25.64 28.66 -26.48
N ALA A 113 -24.64 28.67 -25.60
CA ALA A 113 -24.75 28.75 -24.15
C ALA A 113 -25.29 30.11 -23.61
N PRO A 114 -25.93 30.15 -22.42
CA PRO A 114 -26.26 31.40 -21.74
C PRO A 114 -25.07 31.95 -20.92
N ALA A 115 -25.08 33.28 -20.75
CA ALA A 115 -24.04 34.10 -20.10
C ALA A 115 -23.95 33.90 -18.56
N PRO A 116 -22.86 34.34 -17.90
CA PRO A 116 -22.64 34.14 -16.46
C PRO A 116 -23.56 35.03 -15.63
N LEU A 117 -24.15 34.46 -14.57
CA LEU A 117 -24.91 35.20 -13.56
C LEU A 117 -23.96 35.88 -12.57
N GLU A 118 -24.22 37.17 -12.35
CA GLU A 118 -23.52 38.09 -11.47
C GLU A 118 -23.78 37.75 -9.99
N ASN A 119 -22.71 37.69 -9.20
CA ASN A 119 -22.74 37.22 -7.81
C ASN A 119 -23.09 38.38 -6.87
N THR A 120 -24.33 38.45 -6.41
CA THR A 120 -24.75 39.40 -5.35
C THR A 120 -24.97 38.64 -4.04
N GLN A 121 -24.04 38.80 -3.09
CA GLN A 121 -24.18 38.31 -1.72
C GLN A 121 -25.05 39.28 -0.89
N PRO A 122 -26.07 38.82 -0.16
CA PRO A 122 -26.83 39.68 0.74
C PRO A 122 -26.08 39.85 2.06
N THR A 123 -25.85 41.09 2.48
CA THR A 123 -25.40 41.41 3.84
C THR A 123 -26.61 41.43 4.78
N GLN A 124 -26.70 40.48 5.72
CA GLN A 124 -27.73 40.54 6.76
C GLN A 124 -27.34 41.53 7.86
N LYS A 125 -28.23 42.47 8.16
CA LYS A 125 -28.18 43.38 9.30
C LYS A 125 -29.25 42.97 10.33
N ASP A 126 -28.96 43.14 11.62
CA ASP A 126 -29.97 42.92 12.66
C ASP A 126 -31.10 43.98 12.60
N ALA A 127 -32.17 43.78 13.37
CA ALA A 127 -33.33 44.68 13.42
C ALA A 127 -33.02 46.09 13.98
N GLN A 128 -31.76 46.37 14.34
CA GLN A 128 -31.26 47.65 14.81
C GLN A 128 -30.14 48.20 13.90
N GLY A 129 -29.96 47.63 12.71
CA GLY A 129 -29.08 48.16 11.66
C GLY A 129 -27.58 47.94 11.89
N ARG A 130 -27.19 47.08 12.84
CA ARG A 130 -25.78 46.77 13.11
C ARG A 130 -25.33 45.57 12.27
N THR A 131 -24.12 45.67 11.73
CA THR A 131 -23.43 44.57 11.07
C THR A 131 -23.00 43.55 12.12
N ILE A 132 -23.53 42.33 12.02
CA ILE A 132 -23.12 41.23 12.90
C ILE A 132 -21.72 40.82 12.46
N PRO A 133 -20.69 40.89 13.33
CA PRO A 133 -19.40 40.29 13.02
C PRO A 133 -19.64 38.80 12.80
N GLU A 134 -19.25 38.30 11.62
CA GLU A 134 -19.31 36.90 11.26
C GLU A 134 -18.54 36.10 12.32
N VAL A 135 -19.25 35.59 13.32
CA VAL A 135 -18.73 34.54 14.19
C VAL A 135 -18.62 33.35 13.27
N VAL A 136 -17.42 33.19 12.70
CA VAL A 136 -17.02 32.11 11.82
C VAL A 136 -17.26 30.79 12.56
N LYS A 137 -18.47 30.23 12.47
CA LYS A 137 -18.66 28.78 12.51
C LYS A 137 -18.00 28.26 11.23
N ARG A 138 -16.68 28.15 11.27
CA ARG A 138 -15.92 27.37 10.30
C ARG A 138 -16.28 25.92 10.63
N GLU A 139 -17.40 25.43 10.10
CA GLU A 139 -17.45 24.04 9.68
C GLU A 139 -16.22 23.87 8.80
N LYS A 140 -15.22 23.18 9.35
CA LYS A 140 -13.94 22.96 8.70
C LYS A 140 -14.28 22.30 7.37
N ALA A 141 -14.16 23.02 6.26
CA ALA A 141 -14.44 22.49 4.94
C ALA A 141 -13.68 21.17 4.82
N PHE A 142 -14.40 20.09 4.50
CA PHE A 142 -13.80 18.77 4.37
C PHE A 142 -12.75 18.82 3.24
N GLU A 143 -11.47 18.75 3.61
CA GLU A 143 -10.39 18.60 2.65
C GLU A 143 -10.11 17.10 2.44
N PRO A 144 -10.25 16.57 1.21
CA PRO A 144 -9.91 15.18 0.92
C PRO A 144 -8.45 14.90 1.32
N ILE A 145 -8.15 13.65 1.68
CA ILE A 145 -6.78 13.27 2.06
C ILE A 145 -5.91 13.31 0.81
N ILE A 146 -5.23 14.44 0.62
CA ILE A 146 -4.27 14.61 -0.46
C ILE A 146 -2.88 14.17 0.03
N ASP A 147 -2.55 14.46 1.31
CA ASP A 147 -1.28 14.11 1.96
C ASP A 147 -1.48 13.78 3.46
N GLY A 148 -1.73 12.51 3.78
CA GLY A 148 -1.71 11.97 5.16
C GLY A 148 -0.34 11.43 5.60
N PRO A 149 -0.17 11.02 6.88
CA PRO A 149 1.13 10.60 7.43
C PRO A 149 1.78 9.43 6.70
N ASN A 150 0.97 8.58 6.05
CA ASN A 150 1.42 7.48 5.20
C ASN A 150 0.98 7.63 3.74
N TYR A 151 0.76 8.84 3.22
CA TYR A 151 0.42 9.05 1.81
C TYR A 151 1.62 9.65 1.09
N HIS A 152 2.24 8.86 0.24
CA HIS A 152 3.32 9.33 -0.62
C HIS A 152 2.96 9.08 -2.08
N TRP A 153 2.37 10.09 -2.72
CA TRP A 153 2.08 10.06 -4.14
C TRP A 153 3.37 10.20 -4.95
N ARG A 154 3.55 9.29 -5.90
CA ARG A 154 4.69 9.24 -6.81
C ARG A 154 4.19 9.32 -8.25
N THR A 155 4.88 10.13 -9.03
CA THR A 155 4.60 10.31 -10.45
C THR A 155 5.82 10.02 -11.32
N ASP A 156 6.96 9.69 -10.71
CA ASP A 156 8.18 9.34 -11.45
C ASP A 156 8.01 8.00 -12.20
N LEU A 157 8.61 7.93 -13.40
CA LEU A 157 8.48 6.76 -14.28
C LEU A 157 8.97 5.47 -13.62
N LEU A 158 10.00 5.55 -12.77
CA LEU A 158 10.49 4.38 -12.02
C LEU A 158 9.40 3.83 -11.11
N SER A 159 8.71 4.68 -10.33
CA SER A 159 7.63 4.25 -9.44
C SER A 159 6.45 3.67 -10.22
N GLN A 160 6.06 4.30 -11.34
CA GLN A 160 5.02 3.78 -12.24
C GLN A 160 5.37 2.41 -12.80
N PHE A 161 6.60 2.30 -13.32
CA PHE A 161 7.14 1.05 -13.85
C PHE A 161 7.15 -0.01 -12.75
N MET A 162 7.80 0.25 -11.61
CA MET A 162 7.92 -0.71 -10.51
C MET A 162 6.57 -1.11 -9.89
N ALA A 163 5.55 -0.25 -9.98
CA ALA A 163 4.19 -0.57 -9.54
C ALA A 163 3.35 -1.33 -10.58
N GLN A 164 3.84 -1.47 -11.82
CA GLN A 164 3.04 -1.90 -12.98
C GLN A 164 1.74 -1.09 -13.12
N HIS A 165 1.80 0.20 -12.81
CA HIS A 165 0.61 1.04 -12.74
C HIS A 165 0.86 2.36 -13.48
N PRO A 166 0.10 2.64 -14.56
CA PRO A 166 0.23 3.90 -15.27
C PRO A 166 -0.30 5.06 -14.43
N GLY A 167 0.35 6.22 -14.50
CA GLY A 167 -0.10 7.43 -13.82
C GLY A 167 0.35 7.53 -12.36
N LYS A 168 -0.45 8.17 -11.49
CA LYS A 168 -0.05 8.37 -10.10
C LYS A 168 -0.02 7.03 -9.34
N VAL A 169 1.06 6.79 -8.61
CA VAL A 169 1.25 5.63 -7.72
C VAL A 169 1.22 6.12 -6.29
N LEU A 170 0.37 5.54 -5.46
CA LEU A 170 0.36 5.79 -4.04
C LEU A 170 1.24 4.76 -3.33
N ASN A 171 2.26 5.21 -2.59
CA ASN A 171 3.01 4.33 -1.71
C ASN A 171 2.69 4.68 -0.25
N ARG A 172 2.09 3.73 0.47
CA ARG A 172 1.73 3.93 1.88
C ARG A 172 2.64 3.26 2.89
N VAL A 173 3.50 2.36 2.42
CA VAL A 173 4.44 1.65 3.28
C VAL A 173 5.83 1.67 2.67
N ALA A 174 6.80 2.11 3.47
CA ALA A 174 8.20 2.16 3.05
C ALA A 174 8.67 0.80 2.51
N GLY A 175 9.34 0.84 1.36
CA GLY A 175 9.84 -0.34 0.65
C GLY A 175 8.79 -1.15 -0.11
N SER A 176 7.54 -0.69 -0.18
CA SER A 176 6.56 -1.21 -1.15
C SER A 176 6.62 -0.36 -2.41
N TRP A 177 6.70 -1.01 -3.56
CA TRP A 177 6.57 -0.38 -4.88
C TRP A 177 5.18 -0.57 -5.48
N PHE A 178 4.25 -1.20 -4.77
CA PHE A 178 2.88 -1.36 -5.23
C PHE A 178 2.15 -0.02 -5.23
N ASN A 179 1.16 0.11 -6.11
CA ASN A 179 0.13 1.13 -5.95
C ASN A 179 -0.79 0.69 -4.78
N SER A 180 -0.52 1.24 -3.61
CA SER A 180 -1.30 1.01 -2.39
C SER A 180 -2.73 1.52 -2.55
N PRO A 181 -3.70 0.90 -1.86
CA PRO A 181 -5.06 1.41 -1.89
C PRO A 181 -5.17 2.82 -1.28
N ASP A 182 -5.89 3.68 -2.00
CA ASP A 182 -6.28 5.02 -1.55
C ASP A 182 -7.45 4.96 -0.55
N VAL A 183 -7.82 6.09 0.04
CA VAL A 183 -9.01 6.20 0.91
C VAL A 183 -10.26 5.89 0.08
N PRO A 184 -11.08 4.91 0.48
CA PRO A 184 -12.30 4.63 -0.24
C PRO A 184 -13.39 5.67 0.06
N ALA A 185 -14.32 5.85 -0.88
CA ALA A 185 -15.36 6.88 -0.80
C ALA A 185 -16.24 6.75 0.45
N GLU A 186 -16.54 5.52 0.88
CA GLU A 186 -17.29 5.22 2.09
C GLU A 186 -16.57 5.68 3.38
N SER A 187 -15.23 5.62 3.40
CA SER A 187 -14.43 6.10 4.53
C SER A 187 -14.39 7.63 4.57
N LEU A 188 -14.23 8.29 3.42
CA LEU A 188 -14.35 9.75 3.30
C LEU A 188 -15.75 10.23 3.73
N ALA A 189 -16.81 9.48 3.39
CA ALA A 189 -18.17 9.80 3.79
C ALA A 189 -18.39 9.65 5.30
N ALA A 190 -17.78 8.65 5.94
CA ALA A 190 -17.81 8.48 7.39
C ALA A 190 -17.02 9.58 8.11
N GLU A 191 -15.84 9.93 7.61
CA GLU A 191 -14.99 10.98 8.20
C GLU A 191 -15.73 12.34 8.22
N LYS A 192 -16.49 12.66 7.16
CA LYS A 192 -17.35 13.87 7.10
C LYS A 192 -18.37 13.93 8.24
N ARG A 193 -18.79 12.78 8.78
CA ARG A 193 -19.70 12.68 9.93
C ARG A 193 -18.96 12.65 11.28
N GLY A 194 -17.63 12.77 11.27
CA GLY A 194 -16.81 12.67 12.47
C GLY A 194 -16.54 11.23 12.93
N ILE A 195 -16.70 10.25 12.04
CA ILE A 195 -16.60 8.81 12.35
C ILE A 195 -15.51 8.13 11.53
N SER A 196 -14.75 7.24 12.16
CA SER A 196 -13.84 6.31 11.47
C SER A 196 -14.59 5.03 11.05
N LEU A 197 -14.64 4.73 9.77
CA LEU A 197 -15.24 3.48 9.27
C LEU A 197 -14.19 2.36 9.25
N TYR A 198 -14.54 1.21 9.79
CA TYR A 198 -13.69 0.01 9.83
C TYR A 198 -14.36 -1.17 9.12
N GLY A 199 -13.71 -1.68 8.09
CA GLY A 199 -14.03 -2.94 7.44
C GLY A 199 -12.80 -3.78 7.06
N PRO A 200 -13.00 -4.88 6.32
CA PRO A 200 -11.90 -5.75 5.88
C PRO A 200 -10.91 -4.98 4.99
N GLY A 201 -9.63 -4.99 5.34
CA GLY A 201 -8.60 -4.25 4.60
C GLY A 201 -8.36 -2.82 5.11
N THR A 202 -9.07 -2.37 6.14
CA THR A 202 -8.87 -1.01 6.70
C THR A 202 -7.46 -0.88 7.26
N PRO A 203 -6.69 0.15 6.87
CA PRO A 203 -5.38 0.40 7.44
C PRO A 203 -5.49 1.08 8.81
N VAL A 204 -4.70 0.64 9.77
CA VAL A 204 -4.72 1.15 11.14
C VAL A 204 -3.33 1.51 11.63
N TYR A 205 -3.24 2.67 12.29
CA TYR A 205 -2.12 2.98 13.16
C TYR A 205 -2.39 2.39 14.53
N VAL A 206 -1.42 1.64 15.06
CA VAL A 206 -1.48 1.09 16.41
C VAL A 206 -0.31 1.64 17.21
N GLY A 207 -0.61 2.37 18.27
CA GLY A 207 0.39 3.15 18.99
C GLY A 207 1.08 4.17 18.08
N LYS A 208 2.41 4.31 18.20
CA LYS A 208 3.18 5.33 17.48
C LYS A 208 3.87 4.85 16.19
N ASN A 209 4.07 3.54 16.05
CA ASN A 209 5.07 3.00 15.12
C ASN A 209 4.55 1.89 14.20
N SER A 210 3.31 1.42 14.37
CA SER A 210 2.79 0.28 13.62
C SER A 210 1.70 0.72 12.66
N LEU A 211 1.90 0.46 11.37
CA LEU A 211 0.86 0.49 10.36
C LEU A 211 0.51 -0.96 10.01
N CYS A 212 -0.73 -1.34 10.24
CA CYS A 212 -1.27 -2.67 9.99
C CYS A 212 -2.58 -2.59 9.21
N THR A 213 -3.14 -3.75 8.90
CA THR A 213 -4.42 -3.90 8.22
C THR A 213 -5.41 -4.66 9.12
N VAL A 214 -6.70 -4.32 9.06
CA VAL A 214 -7.78 -5.04 9.75
C VAL A 214 -8.29 -6.20 8.91
N ALA A 215 -8.43 -7.38 9.51
CA ALA A 215 -8.97 -8.58 8.86
C ALA A 215 -10.50 -8.53 8.77
N ALA A 216 -11.16 -8.32 9.90
CA ALA A 216 -12.61 -8.38 10.01
C ALA A 216 -13.09 -7.43 11.10
N THR A 217 -14.32 -6.95 10.96
CA THR A 217 -14.96 -6.04 11.90
C THR A 217 -16.39 -6.48 12.16
N GLY A 218 -16.92 -6.13 13.33
CA GLY A 218 -18.21 -6.61 13.76
C GLY A 218 -18.49 -6.27 15.21
N HIS A 219 -19.33 -7.09 15.85
CA HIS A 219 -19.72 -6.91 17.23
C HIS A 219 -19.46 -8.17 18.04
N ASP A 220 -19.04 -8.00 19.29
CA ASP A 220 -18.96 -9.11 20.22
C ASP A 220 -20.31 -9.39 20.92
N SER A 221 -20.37 -10.42 21.77
CA SER A 221 -21.62 -10.82 22.43
C SER A 221 -22.18 -9.77 23.41
N ALA A 222 -21.38 -8.78 23.80
CA ALA A 222 -21.83 -7.66 24.62
C ALA A 222 -22.26 -6.45 23.77
N GLY A 223 -22.23 -6.56 22.44
CA GLY A 223 -22.60 -5.50 21.51
C GLY A 223 -21.50 -4.45 21.29
N ARG A 224 -20.27 -4.68 21.76
CA ARG A 224 -19.15 -3.77 21.50
C ARG A 224 -18.71 -3.91 20.05
N ALA A 225 -18.51 -2.79 19.37
CA ALA A 225 -17.86 -2.77 18.05
C ALA A 225 -16.40 -3.20 18.19
N VAL A 226 -15.96 -4.13 17.35
CA VAL A 226 -14.62 -4.71 17.42
C VAL A 226 -14.00 -4.91 16.04
N ALA A 227 -12.68 -4.82 15.97
CA ALA A 227 -11.88 -5.17 14.81
C ALA A 227 -10.83 -6.23 15.17
N ILE A 228 -10.58 -7.16 14.25
CA ILE A 228 -9.57 -8.21 14.40
C ILE A 228 -8.39 -7.90 13.48
N THR A 229 -7.17 -7.94 14.00
CA THR A 229 -5.91 -7.72 13.25
C THR A 229 -4.81 -8.66 13.77
N ALA A 230 -3.55 -8.47 13.35
CA ALA A 230 -2.41 -9.25 13.84
C ALA A 230 -1.95 -8.79 15.24
N GLY A 231 -1.45 -9.75 16.03
CA GLY A 231 -1.06 -9.54 17.43
C GLY A 231 0.17 -8.66 17.60
N HIS A 232 1.14 -8.79 16.69
CA HIS A 232 2.37 -8.02 16.71
C HIS A 232 2.19 -6.55 16.29
N CYS A 233 0.98 -6.15 15.84
CA CYS A 233 0.68 -4.75 15.52
C CYS A 233 0.74 -3.85 16.76
N GLY A 234 0.41 -4.38 17.94
CA GLY A 234 0.48 -3.61 19.17
C GLY A 234 0.31 -4.42 20.45
N ALA A 235 0.54 -3.76 21.57
CA ALA A 235 0.27 -4.30 22.90
C ALA A 235 -1.13 -3.89 23.38
N VAL A 236 -1.69 -4.66 24.32
CA VAL A 236 -2.94 -4.31 25.01
C VAL A 236 -2.84 -2.94 25.65
N GLY A 237 -3.90 -2.13 25.51
CA GLY A 237 -3.99 -0.76 25.99
C GLY A 237 -3.45 0.30 25.01
N GLN A 238 -2.86 -0.09 23.88
CA GLN A 238 -2.43 0.88 22.87
C GLN A 238 -3.63 1.44 22.08
N SER A 239 -3.59 2.76 21.86
CA SER A 239 -4.55 3.48 21.01
C SER A 239 -4.47 2.99 19.56
N VAL A 240 -5.63 2.97 18.91
CA VAL A 240 -5.78 2.64 17.48
C VAL A 240 -6.47 3.80 16.77
N GLU A 241 -5.91 4.18 15.63
CA GLU A 241 -6.45 5.18 14.71
C GLU A 241 -6.62 4.55 13.32
N SER A 242 -7.69 4.87 12.62
CA SER A 242 -7.79 4.54 11.18
C SER A 242 -6.79 5.40 10.41
N ALA A 243 -5.95 4.79 9.59
CA ALA A 243 -5.02 5.52 8.74
C ALA A 243 -5.71 6.20 7.53
N ASP A 244 -7.00 5.90 7.33
CA ASP A 244 -7.85 6.50 6.30
C ASP A 244 -8.74 7.62 6.82
N SER A 245 -8.79 7.82 8.15
CA SER A 245 -9.53 8.90 8.81
C SER A 245 -8.81 9.40 10.06
N TRP A 246 -7.47 9.46 10.01
CA TRP A 246 -6.60 9.76 11.15
C TRP A 246 -6.90 11.11 11.82
N ARG A 247 -7.55 12.05 11.12
CA ARG A 247 -7.96 13.35 11.66
C ARG A 247 -9.09 13.25 12.69
N ILE A 248 -9.83 12.14 12.70
CA ILE A 248 -10.79 11.80 13.76
C ILE A 248 -10.04 11.50 15.08
N GLY A 249 -8.78 11.07 14.98
CA GLY A 249 -7.95 10.65 16.10
C GLY A 249 -8.27 9.24 16.59
N PRO A 250 -7.86 8.91 17.84
CA PRO A 250 -8.10 7.62 18.47
C PRO A 250 -9.56 7.17 18.35
N SER A 251 -9.78 6.03 17.70
CA SER A 251 -11.11 5.44 17.46
C SER A 251 -11.20 3.98 17.90
N GLY A 252 -10.15 3.47 18.54
CA GLY A 252 -10.18 2.19 19.24
C GLY A 252 -9.00 2.00 20.18
N THR A 253 -9.00 0.87 20.89
CA THR A 253 -7.91 0.45 21.79
C THR A 253 -7.70 -1.05 21.63
N VAL A 254 -6.44 -1.50 21.64
CA VAL A 254 -6.12 -2.93 21.67
C VAL A 254 -6.62 -3.52 22.99
N ALA A 255 -7.69 -4.30 22.94
CA ALA A 255 -8.31 -4.89 24.13
C ALA A 255 -7.76 -6.28 24.43
N LEU A 256 -7.36 -7.01 23.39
CA LEU A 256 -6.86 -8.37 23.52
C LEU A 256 -5.72 -8.63 22.54
N ARG A 257 -4.78 -9.47 22.98
CA ARG A 257 -3.73 -10.07 22.14
C ARG A 257 -3.67 -11.57 22.40
N GLY A 258 -3.50 -12.35 21.33
CA GLY A 258 -3.26 -13.78 21.40
C GLY A 258 -1.84 -14.10 20.96
N ASP A 259 -0.90 -14.24 21.90
CA ASP A 259 0.53 -14.38 21.57
C ASP A 259 0.85 -15.61 20.73
N ARG A 260 0.23 -16.75 21.05
CA ARG A 260 0.46 -18.01 20.32
C ARG A 260 0.01 -17.93 18.86
N LEU A 261 -1.13 -17.30 18.62
CA LEU A 261 -1.77 -17.22 17.31
C LEU A 261 -1.38 -15.95 16.54
N ASP A 262 -0.84 -14.95 17.22
CA ASP A 262 -0.50 -13.63 16.67
C ASP A 262 -1.70 -12.91 16.05
N TYR A 263 -2.78 -12.80 16.84
CA TYR A 263 -3.91 -11.93 16.54
C TYR A 263 -4.11 -10.90 17.65
N SER A 264 -4.86 -9.86 17.34
CA SER A 264 -5.33 -8.86 18.30
C SER A 264 -6.80 -8.53 18.03
N VAL A 265 -7.54 -8.23 19.11
CA VAL A 265 -8.86 -7.61 19.05
C VAL A 265 -8.75 -6.19 19.53
N ILE A 266 -9.30 -5.28 18.73
CA ILE A 266 -9.40 -3.86 18.99
C ILE A 266 -10.85 -3.59 19.38
N GLU A 267 -11.07 -2.99 20.55
CA GLU A 267 -12.36 -2.41 20.91
C GLU A 267 -12.47 -1.05 20.24
N LEU A 268 -13.53 -0.84 19.47
CA LEU A 268 -13.78 0.40 18.76
C LEU A 268 -14.63 1.34 19.62
N GLY A 269 -14.30 2.62 19.60
CA GLY A 269 -14.98 3.66 20.38
C GLY A 269 -16.28 4.14 19.75
N SER A 270 -16.95 5.08 20.42
CA SER A 270 -18.20 5.69 19.92
C SER A 270 -18.04 6.54 18.65
N ASN A 271 -16.81 6.88 18.29
CA ASN A 271 -16.43 7.58 17.07
C ASN A 271 -16.02 6.62 15.93
N ALA A 272 -16.45 5.36 16.00
CA ALA A 272 -16.16 4.34 15.00
C ALA A 272 -17.43 3.59 14.55
N GLU A 273 -17.48 3.22 13.28
CA GLU A 273 -18.51 2.37 12.68
C GLU A 273 -17.85 1.11 12.07
N VAL A 274 -18.56 -0.01 12.05
CA VAL A 274 -18.09 -1.27 11.44
C VAL A 274 -18.90 -1.63 10.21
N THR A 275 -18.23 -2.18 9.20
CA THR A 275 -18.83 -2.62 7.94
C THR A 275 -18.18 -3.91 7.47
N ASN A 276 -18.92 -4.76 6.77
CA ASN A 276 -18.38 -5.95 6.12
C ASN A 276 -17.86 -5.68 4.70
N ALA A 277 -18.00 -4.45 4.22
CA ALA A 277 -17.57 -4.01 2.91
C ALA A 277 -16.69 -2.76 3.03
N TYR A 278 -15.48 -2.82 2.47
CA TYR A 278 -14.53 -1.71 2.50
C TYR A 278 -13.62 -1.78 1.27
N ASN A 279 -13.52 -0.67 0.55
CA ASN A 279 -12.69 -0.48 -0.63
C ASN A 279 -12.88 -1.58 -1.69
N GLY A 280 -14.14 -1.87 -2.02
CA GLY A 280 -14.52 -2.88 -3.01
C GLY A 280 -14.40 -4.34 -2.54
N ILE A 281 -13.88 -4.58 -1.33
CA ILE A 281 -13.85 -5.92 -0.71
C ILE A 281 -15.07 -6.07 0.18
N ARG A 282 -15.88 -7.10 -0.09
CA ARG A 282 -17.00 -7.49 0.77
C ARG A 282 -16.81 -8.92 1.26
N VAL A 283 -16.98 -9.11 2.56
CA VAL A 283 -16.95 -10.42 3.20
C VAL A 283 -18.31 -10.69 3.85
N ASN A 284 -18.84 -11.89 3.69
CA ASN A 284 -20.15 -12.27 4.24
C ASN A 284 -20.02 -13.25 5.41
N SER A 285 -18.82 -13.79 5.64
CA SER A 285 -18.55 -14.68 6.76
C SER A 285 -17.08 -14.65 7.20
N VAL A 286 -16.81 -15.15 8.40
CA VAL A 286 -15.47 -15.34 8.98
C VAL A 286 -15.32 -16.77 9.47
N GLY A 287 -14.08 -17.26 9.51
CA GLY A 287 -13.82 -18.63 9.94
C GLY A 287 -14.24 -19.63 8.88
N GLY A 288 -14.61 -20.84 9.30
CA GLY A 288 -14.80 -22.03 8.46
C GLY A 288 -13.47 -22.72 8.13
N HIS A 289 -13.54 -23.81 7.35
CA HIS A 289 -12.37 -24.63 7.04
C HIS A 289 -11.16 -23.82 6.57
N ASN A 290 -10.00 -24.09 7.20
CA ASN A 290 -8.69 -23.56 6.78
C ASN A 290 -8.41 -24.04 5.35
N PRO A 291 -8.13 -23.14 4.39
CA PRO A 291 -8.10 -23.50 2.97
C PRO A 291 -7.12 -24.62 2.65
N ASN A 292 -7.51 -25.48 1.71
CA ASN A 292 -6.76 -26.67 1.34
C ASN A 292 -5.53 -26.33 0.51
N THR A 293 -4.51 -27.19 0.54
CA THR A 293 -3.41 -27.13 -0.42
C THR A 293 -3.94 -27.10 -1.86
N GLY A 294 -3.41 -26.19 -2.67
CA GLY A 294 -3.83 -25.95 -4.05
C GLY A 294 -4.97 -24.94 -4.21
N GLU A 295 -5.73 -24.68 -3.15
CA GLU A 295 -6.81 -23.68 -3.17
C GLU A 295 -6.23 -22.28 -3.39
N THR A 296 -6.97 -21.44 -4.12
CA THR A 296 -6.61 -20.03 -4.31
C THR A 296 -7.25 -19.20 -3.22
N ALA A 297 -6.45 -18.40 -2.53
CA ALA A 297 -6.92 -17.40 -1.59
C ALA A 297 -6.37 -16.03 -1.98
N CYS A 298 -7.11 -14.99 -1.63
CA CYS A 298 -6.75 -13.61 -1.90
C CYS A 298 -6.55 -12.84 -0.61
N LYS A 299 -5.81 -11.75 -0.66
CA LYS A 299 -5.57 -10.86 0.46
C LYS A 299 -5.85 -9.44 0.05
N GLN A 300 -6.44 -8.65 0.95
CA GLN A 300 -6.53 -7.20 0.83
C GLN A 300 -5.68 -6.53 1.91
N GLY A 301 -4.59 -5.86 1.57
CA GLY A 301 -3.75 -5.20 2.56
C GLY A 301 -3.17 -3.89 2.07
N ILE A 302 -2.78 -3.03 3.02
CA ILE A 302 -2.41 -1.66 2.69
C ILE A 302 -1.10 -1.53 1.90
N ALA A 303 -0.18 -2.47 2.09
CA ALA A 303 1.14 -2.35 1.52
C ALA A 303 1.17 -2.79 0.05
N THR A 304 0.50 -3.90 -0.25
CA THR A 304 0.56 -4.54 -1.58
C THR A 304 -0.79 -4.62 -2.30
N GLY A 305 -1.85 -4.04 -1.72
CA GLY A 305 -3.18 -4.00 -2.32
C GLY A 305 -3.89 -5.35 -2.32
N HIS A 306 -4.65 -5.64 -3.37
CA HIS A 306 -5.28 -6.94 -3.57
C HIS A 306 -4.29 -7.90 -4.23
N SER A 307 -4.08 -9.09 -3.65
CA SER A 307 -3.20 -10.11 -4.22
C SER A 307 -3.77 -11.51 -3.99
N CYS A 308 -3.65 -12.40 -4.97
CA CYS A 308 -4.10 -13.78 -4.85
C CYS A 308 -2.94 -14.76 -5.08
N GLY A 309 -3.05 -15.94 -4.47
CA GLY A 309 -2.05 -16.98 -4.60
C GLY A 309 -2.56 -18.31 -4.07
N HIS A 310 -1.83 -19.37 -4.38
CA HIS A 310 -2.16 -20.71 -3.95
C HIS A 310 -1.72 -20.97 -2.51
N ILE A 311 -2.55 -21.68 -1.75
CA ILE A 311 -2.16 -22.29 -0.48
C ILE A 311 -1.25 -23.48 -0.78
N TRP A 312 -0.09 -23.52 -0.14
CA TRP A 312 0.88 -24.61 -0.29
C TRP A 312 0.66 -25.72 0.72
N ASN A 313 0.43 -25.32 1.97
CA ASN A 313 0.17 -26.23 3.06
C ASN A 313 -0.57 -25.51 4.18
N LYS A 314 -1.19 -26.31 5.04
CA LYS A 314 -1.89 -25.84 6.22
C LYS A 314 -1.71 -26.79 7.38
N ASP A 315 -1.90 -26.26 8.58
CA ASP A 315 -2.11 -27.04 9.80
C ASP A 315 -3.36 -26.51 10.53
N ALA A 316 -3.55 -26.91 11.80
CA ALA A 316 -4.71 -26.45 12.58
C ALA A 316 -4.70 -24.93 12.85
N LEU A 317 -3.53 -24.28 12.85
CA LEU A 317 -3.32 -22.92 13.33
C LEU A 317 -2.94 -21.94 12.23
N THR A 318 -2.34 -22.42 11.15
CA THR A 318 -1.77 -21.59 10.10
C THR A 318 -1.94 -22.18 8.71
N SER A 319 -1.78 -21.33 7.71
CA SER A 319 -1.60 -21.71 6.30
C SER A 319 -0.41 -20.95 5.71
N MET A 320 0.30 -21.61 4.80
CA MET A 320 1.38 -21.01 4.01
C MET A 320 0.92 -20.88 2.56
N SER A 321 1.22 -19.75 1.93
CA SER A 321 0.70 -19.41 0.61
C SER A 321 1.67 -18.56 -0.20
N GLN A 322 1.54 -18.60 -1.53
CA GLN A 322 2.20 -17.65 -2.43
C GLN A 322 1.37 -16.38 -2.62
N ILE A 323 0.78 -15.85 -1.54
CA ILE A 323 0.07 -14.56 -1.56
C ILE A 323 1.09 -13.47 -1.27
N CYS A 324 1.15 -12.45 -2.13
CA CYS A 324 2.07 -11.33 -1.96
C CYS A 324 1.75 -10.53 -0.68
N ALA A 325 2.71 -10.46 0.24
CA ALA A 325 2.61 -9.68 1.46
C ALA A 325 3.97 -9.17 1.95
N ARG A 326 3.93 -8.11 2.76
CA ARG A 326 5.09 -7.48 3.42
C ARG A 326 4.63 -6.70 4.67
N GLN A 327 5.53 -5.95 5.34
CA GLN A 327 5.10 -5.03 6.41
C GLN A 327 3.98 -4.11 5.93
N GLY A 328 3.02 -3.85 6.82
CA GLY A 328 1.78 -3.14 6.50
C GLY A 328 0.62 -4.08 6.18
N ASP A 329 0.87 -5.17 5.45
CA ASP A 329 -0.15 -6.21 5.21
C ASP A 329 -0.39 -7.09 6.44
N SER A 330 0.41 -6.96 7.50
CA SER A 330 0.16 -7.58 8.79
C SER A 330 -1.27 -7.32 9.25
N GLY A 331 -2.01 -8.39 9.56
CA GLY A 331 -3.41 -8.29 9.96
C GLY A 331 -4.41 -8.30 8.80
N ALA A 332 -3.95 -8.24 7.55
CA ALA A 332 -4.84 -8.26 6.38
C ALA A 332 -5.69 -9.55 6.32
N PRO A 333 -6.95 -9.45 5.86
CA PRO A 333 -7.78 -10.62 5.65
C PRO A 333 -7.21 -11.47 4.53
N VAL A 334 -7.12 -12.78 4.78
CA VAL A 334 -7.01 -13.80 3.75
C VAL A 334 -8.41 -14.34 3.48
N ILE A 335 -8.82 -14.27 2.22
CA ILE A 335 -10.19 -14.44 1.76
C ILE A 335 -10.26 -15.59 0.77
N VAL A 336 -11.26 -16.45 0.93
CA VAL A 336 -11.66 -17.46 -0.04
C VAL A 336 -13.12 -17.25 -0.35
N GLY A 337 -13.45 -16.99 -1.62
CA GLY A 337 -14.77 -16.52 -2.00
C GLY A 337 -15.07 -15.17 -1.33
N ASP A 338 -16.05 -15.15 -0.43
CA ASP A 338 -16.46 -13.99 0.37
C ASP A 338 -16.22 -14.20 1.88
N ARG A 339 -15.34 -15.13 2.25
CA ARG A 339 -15.10 -15.53 3.64
C ARG A 339 -13.70 -15.20 4.08
N VAL A 340 -13.54 -14.55 5.23
CA VAL A 340 -12.20 -14.37 5.85
C VAL A 340 -11.79 -15.67 6.53
N VAL A 341 -10.82 -16.36 5.94
CA VAL A 341 -10.31 -17.67 6.40
C VAL A 341 -9.01 -17.55 7.21
N GLY A 342 -8.36 -16.41 7.14
CA GLY A 342 -7.14 -16.18 7.91
C GLY A 342 -6.72 -14.72 7.99
N ILE A 343 -5.62 -14.51 8.70
CA ILE A 343 -5.04 -13.19 8.97
C ILE A 343 -3.56 -13.27 8.60
N VAL A 344 -3.07 -12.34 7.76
CA VAL A 344 -1.64 -12.28 7.42
C VAL A 344 -0.82 -12.05 8.67
N LYS A 345 0.15 -12.93 8.88
CA LYS A 345 0.99 -12.95 10.09
C LYS A 345 2.41 -12.46 9.79
N ARG A 346 3.10 -13.11 8.86
CA ARG A 346 4.51 -12.83 8.53
C ARG A 346 4.92 -13.57 7.25
N GLY A 347 6.14 -13.31 6.77
CA GLY A 347 6.82 -14.19 5.83
C GLY A 347 7.31 -15.49 6.50
N ALA A 348 7.42 -16.57 5.71
CA ALA A 348 7.90 -17.87 6.16
C ALA A 348 9.39 -17.87 6.51
N ILE A 349 10.15 -16.94 5.95
CA ILE A 349 11.59 -16.78 6.18
C ILE A 349 11.81 -15.50 6.97
N ASN A 350 12.68 -15.53 7.98
CA ASN A 350 13.04 -14.34 8.76
C ASN A 350 14.06 -13.46 8.01
N ASN A 351 13.73 -13.03 6.79
CA ASN A 351 14.55 -12.13 6.00
C ASN A 351 13.66 -11.22 5.16
N GLN A 352 13.50 -9.98 5.61
CA GLN A 352 12.56 -9.06 4.99
C GLN A 352 12.93 -8.63 3.56
N ALA A 353 14.19 -8.78 3.15
CA ALA A 353 14.61 -8.52 1.77
C ALA A 353 13.96 -9.50 0.77
N LEU A 354 13.45 -10.64 1.23
CA LEU A 354 12.75 -11.62 0.41
C LEU A 354 11.24 -11.39 0.35
N ALA A 355 10.73 -10.32 0.93
CA ALA A 355 9.29 -10.05 0.92
C ALA A 355 8.81 -9.64 -0.47
N CYS A 356 7.50 -9.55 -0.63
CA CYS A 356 6.93 -9.04 -1.85
C CYS A 356 7.04 -7.51 -1.86
N HIS A 357 7.84 -6.94 -2.74
CA HIS A 357 8.14 -5.51 -2.85
C HIS A 357 7.56 -4.87 -4.11
N THR A 358 7.44 -5.61 -5.20
CA THR A 358 6.91 -5.14 -6.48
C THR A 358 6.13 -6.25 -7.20
N PRO A 359 5.09 -5.92 -7.99
CA PRO A 359 4.45 -6.86 -8.90
C PRO A 359 5.43 -7.62 -9.83
N TRP A 360 6.56 -7.00 -10.21
CA TRP A 360 7.56 -7.62 -11.10
C TRP A 360 8.22 -8.87 -10.53
N GLN A 361 8.20 -9.08 -9.21
CA GLN A 361 8.73 -10.30 -8.62
C GLN A 361 7.92 -11.54 -9.04
N GLY A 362 6.68 -11.37 -9.53
CA GLY A 362 5.79 -12.49 -9.77
C GLY A 362 5.69 -13.34 -8.49
N PRO A 363 5.81 -14.67 -8.58
CA PRO A 363 5.81 -15.55 -7.40
C PRO A 363 7.17 -15.65 -6.69
N LEU A 364 8.21 -14.91 -7.10
CA LEU A 364 9.55 -14.97 -6.51
C LEU A 364 9.69 -14.04 -5.29
N PHE A 365 8.89 -14.34 -4.27
CA PHE A 365 8.98 -13.77 -2.93
C PHE A 365 8.79 -14.89 -1.89
N MET A 366 9.26 -14.67 -0.67
CA MET A 366 9.11 -15.68 0.39
C MET A 366 7.61 -15.95 0.65
N PRO A 367 7.21 -17.20 0.91
CA PRO A 367 5.81 -17.51 1.16
C PRO A 367 5.24 -16.75 2.36
N THR A 368 3.96 -16.42 2.29
CA THR A 368 3.23 -15.74 3.36
C THR A 368 2.58 -16.76 4.28
N ILE A 369 2.81 -16.59 5.59
CA ILE A 369 2.14 -17.33 6.65
C ILE A 369 0.94 -16.52 7.13
N SER A 370 -0.20 -17.19 7.21
CA SER A 370 -1.45 -16.64 7.74
C SER A 370 -1.94 -17.48 8.91
N THR A 371 -2.51 -16.84 9.93
CA THR A 371 -3.15 -17.53 11.04
C THR A 371 -4.57 -17.90 10.66
N ASN A 372 -4.98 -19.14 10.96
CA ASN A 372 -6.33 -19.66 10.72
C ASN A 372 -7.36 -18.89 11.55
N MET A 373 -8.38 -18.34 10.88
CA MET A 373 -9.43 -17.55 11.53
C MET A 373 -10.27 -18.37 12.53
N ASP A 374 -10.51 -19.66 12.29
CA ASP A 374 -11.24 -20.50 13.26
C ASP A 374 -10.49 -20.64 14.58
N ALA A 375 -9.17 -20.83 14.50
CA ALA A 375 -8.33 -20.91 15.69
C ALA A 375 -8.33 -19.58 16.46
N VAL A 376 -8.35 -18.45 15.75
CA VAL A 376 -8.45 -17.11 16.33
C VAL A 376 -9.78 -16.94 17.05
N LEU A 377 -10.90 -17.20 16.40
CA LEU A 377 -12.24 -17.05 16.99
C LEU A 377 -12.43 -17.97 18.19
N ALA A 378 -11.95 -19.21 18.13
CA ALA A 378 -11.98 -20.14 19.27
C ALA A 378 -11.17 -19.61 20.47
N ASP A 379 -9.97 -19.06 20.24
CA ASP A 379 -9.12 -18.50 21.28
C ASP A 379 -9.70 -17.20 21.87
N ILE A 380 -10.33 -16.36 21.04
CA ILE A 380 -11.06 -15.16 21.49
C ILE A 380 -12.20 -15.57 22.42
N ASN A 381 -13.02 -16.55 22.01
CA ASN A 381 -14.15 -17.04 22.78
C ASN A 381 -13.71 -17.67 24.11
N ALA A 382 -12.61 -18.41 24.12
CA ALA A 382 -12.06 -19.03 25.32
C ALA A 382 -11.67 -18.01 26.41
N LYS A 383 -11.29 -16.79 26.02
CA LYS A 383 -10.90 -15.71 26.94
C LYS A 383 -12.08 -14.98 27.58
N LYS A 384 -13.30 -15.14 27.04
CA LYS A 384 -14.55 -14.57 27.60
C LYS A 384 -14.53 -13.05 27.83
N GLY A 385 -13.69 -12.33 27.09
CA GLY A 385 -13.51 -10.87 27.19
C GLY A 385 -14.03 -10.13 25.95
N VAL A 386 -13.45 -8.95 25.67
CA VAL A 386 -13.73 -8.20 24.44
C VAL A 386 -13.45 -9.07 23.21
N GLY A 387 -14.41 -9.09 22.29
CA GLY A 387 -14.38 -9.93 21.09
C GLY A 387 -15.03 -11.30 21.24
N ALA A 388 -15.30 -11.78 22.46
CA ALA A 388 -15.97 -13.06 22.66
C ALA A 388 -17.38 -13.04 22.04
N GLY A 389 -17.72 -14.10 21.30
CA GLY A 389 -18.96 -14.17 20.53
C GLY A 389 -18.96 -13.24 19.31
N PHE A 390 -17.80 -12.99 18.70
CA PHE A 390 -17.67 -12.16 17.50
C PHE A 390 -18.69 -12.54 16.42
N THR A 391 -19.42 -11.53 15.95
CA THR A 391 -20.33 -11.58 14.82
C THR A 391 -19.90 -10.53 13.82
N LEU A 392 -19.72 -10.94 12.56
CA LEU A 392 -19.32 -10.03 11.49
C LEU A 392 -20.36 -8.91 11.32
N ALA A 393 -19.89 -7.70 10.97
CA ALA A 393 -20.75 -6.61 10.55
C ALA A 393 -21.64 -7.01 9.35
N LYS A 394 -22.71 -6.25 9.10
CA LYS A 394 -23.65 -6.51 8.01
C LYS A 394 -23.57 -5.46 6.92
#